data_AF-I5ASD8-F1
#
_entry.id   AF-I5ASD8-F1
#
_cell.length_a   1.000
_cell.length_b   1.000
_cell.length_c   1.000
_cell.angle_alpha   90.00
_cell.angle_beta   90.00
_cell.angle_gamma   90.00
#
_symmetry.space_group_name_H-M   'P 1'
#
loop_
_entity.id
_entity.type
_entity.pdbx_description
1 polymer ?
#
loop_
_entity_poly.entity_id
_entity_poly.type
_entity_poly.pdbx_seq_one_letter_code
_entity_poly.pdbx_strand_id
1 'polypeptide(L)'
;MKKKATAVILGLVMALGMSACTKTSSKSYSFDVSTGDKVEVKLDTSDGYDLTQEDGRFTVKNADGEDLLQASWATAEDFDSYVKTVKNDQNAEINSEEDDYIYWDYTEEDGTVEHNRAIMVSGKTGILIGSLADKDEGTKAYEALTFTVK
;
A
#
# COMPACT_ATOMS: atom_id res chain seq x y z
N MET A 1 12.21 7.68 72.62
CA MET A 1 12.35 6.42 71.86
C MET A 1 11.07 6.14 71.09
N LYS A 2 11.21 5.76 69.80
CA LYS A 2 10.26 5.10 68.88
C LYS A 2 9.13 5.93 68.24
N LYS A 3 9.35 6.23 66.95
CA LYS A 3 8.38 6.59 65.88
C LYS A 3 7.28 5.53 65.74
N LYS A 4 6.09 5.90 65.24
CA LYS A 4 5.39 5.32 64.05
C LYS A 4 4.28 6.27 63.56
N ALA A 5 4.05 6.27 62.24
CA ALA A 5 3.29 7.23 61.44
C ALA A 5 1.88 6.70 61.07
N THR A 6 0.94 7.61 60.73
CA THR A 6 -0.17 7.33 59.79
C THR A 6 -0.57 8.60 59.03
N ALA A 7 -0.77 8.43 57.73
CA ALA A 7 -0.89 9.43 56.66
C ALA A 7 -2.28 10.08 56.53
N VAL A 8 -2.35 11.26 55.91
CA VAL A 8 -3.53 11.74 55.16
C VAL A 8 -3.07 12.29 53.80
N ILE A 9 -3.39 11.47 52.80
CA ILE A 9 -3.45 11.59 51.33
C ILE A 9 -3.31 13.01 50.76
N LEU A 10 -2.24 13.24 50.00
CA LEU A 10 -2.12 14.33 49.03
C LEU A 10 -2.63 13.81 47.67
N GLY A 11 -3.74 14.39 47.19
CA GLY A 11 -4.41 13.99 45.96
C GLY A 11 -3.53 14.16 44.73
N LEU A 12 -3.21 13.03 44.08
CA LEU A 12 -2.53 12.98 42.80
C LEU A 12 -3.58 13.15 41.69
N VAL A 13 -3.77 14.38 41.21
CA VAL A 13 -4.42 14.63 39.91
C VAL A 13 -3.28 14.91 38.92
N MET A 14 -2.60 13.85 38.51
CA MET A 14 -1.73 13.92 37.33
C MET A 14 -2.63 13.87 36.10
N ALA A 15 -2.72 15.01 35.43
CA ALA A 15 -3.31 15.16 34.12
C ALA A 15 -2.63 14.19 33.13
N LEU A 16 -3.31 13.09 32.79
CA LEU A 16 -2.98 12.29 31.62
C LEU A 16 -3.49 13.00 30.37
N GLY A 17 -2.88 14.12 30.03
CA GLY A 17 -2.90 14.65 28.68
C GLY A 17 -1.91 13.86 27.85
N MET A 18 -2.24 12.61 27.52
CA MET A 18 -1.48 11.87 26.50
C MET A 18 -1.87 12.48 25.15
N SER A 19 -1.14 13.50 24.73
CA SER A 19 -1.08 13.89 23.32
C SER A 19 -0.59 12.66 22.56
N ALA A 20 -1.51 11.90 21.98
CA ALA A 20 -1.17 10.90 20.99
C ALA A 20 -0.47 11.64 19.85
N CYS A 21 0.86 11.65 19.87
CA CYS A 21 1.63 12.04 18.70
C CYS A 21 1.30 10.98 17.65
N THR A 22 0.39 11.29 16.74
CA THR A 22 0.26 10.58 15.48
C THR A 22 1.62 10.71 14.80
N LYS A 23 2.46 9.67 14.92
CA LYS A 23 3.73 9.60 14.21
C LYS A 23 3.38 9.40 12.74
N THR A 24 3.19 10.50 12.03
CA THR A 24 3.15 10.46 10.57
C THR A 24 4.57 10.14 10.11
N SER A 25 4.72 9.01 9.44
CA SER A 25 5.99 8.57 8.88
C SER A 25 5.78 8.10 7.45
N SER A 26 6.79 8.26 6.61
CA SER A 26 6.68 7.83 5.22
C SER A 26 8.03 7.41 4.67
N LYS A 27 8.00 6.50 3.70
CA LYS A 27 9.18 6.07 2.92
C LYS A 27 8.87 6.27 1.44
N SER A 28 9.89 6.61 0.64
CA SER A 28 9.69 6.76 -0.80
C SER A 28 10.89 6.30 -1.61
N TYR A 29 10.62 5.90 -2.85
CA TYR A 29 11.61 5.67 -3.89
C TYR A 29 11.20 6.42 -5.15
N SER A 30 12.17 6.79 -5.98
CA SER A 30 11.93 7.34 -7.31
C SER A 30 12.46 6.39 -8.36
N PHE A 31 11.66 6.14 -9.38
CA PHE A 31 11.94 5.22 -10.48
C PHE A 31 12.06 6.02 -11.77
N ASP A 32 13.18 5.87 -12.45
CA ASP A 32 13.33 6.30 -13.84
C ASP A 32 12.84 5.14 -14.72
N VAL A 33 11.68 5.31 -15.35
CA VAL A 33 10.98 4.23 -16.08
C VAL A 33 11.23 4.30 -17.59
N SER A 34 10.97 3.20 -18.31
CA SER A 34 11.27 3.06 -19.75
C SER A 34 10.54 4.06 -20.65
N THR A 35 9.42 4.59 -20.19
CA THR A 35 8.62 5.63 -20.84
C THR A 35 9.27 7.02 -20.77
N GLY A 36 10.37 7.14 -20.02
CA GLY A 36 11.12 8.38 -19.79
C GLY A 36 10.57 9.24 -18.65
N ASP A 37 9.53 8.78 -17.94
CA ASP A 37 9.05 9.45 -16.74
C ASP A 37 9.95 9.14 -15.53
N LYS A 38 9.96 10.07 -14.57
CA LYS A 38 10.44 9.82 -13.23
C LYS A 38 9.26 9.80 -12.27
N VAL A 39 8.99 8.64 -11.67
CA VAL A 39 7.84 8.45 -10.78
C VAL A 39 8.32 8.26 -9.35
N GLU A 40 7.87 9.12 -8.43
CA GLU A 40 8.01 8.89 -6.99
C GLU A 40 6.85 8.03 -6.48
N VAL A 41 7.21 6.94 -5.81
CA VAL A 41 6.29 6.09 -5.03
C VAL A 41 6.54 6.40 -3.58
N LYS A 42 5.53 6.91 -2.88
CA LYS A 42 5.57 7.22 -1.45
C LYS A 42 4.58 6.35 -0.72
N LEU A 43 5.02 5.75 0.39
CA LEU A 43 4.21 4.93 1.29
C LEU A 43 4.08 5.64 2.64
N ASP A 44 2.86 5.74 3.17
CA ASP A 44 2.62 6.04 4.58
C ASP A 44 2.98 4.81 5.44
N THR A 45 3.98 4.97 6.31
CA THR A 45 4.52 3.88 7.16
C THR A 45 3.98 3.93 8.59
N SER A 46 2.97 4.78 8.85
CA SER A 46 2.42 4.98 10.21
C SER A 46 1.81 3.71 10.81
N ASP A 47 1.32 2.80 9.95
CA ASP A 47 0.75 1.51 10.34
C ASP A 47 1.75 0.35 10.30
N GLY A 48 3.05 0.66 10.24
CA GLY A 48 4.13 -0.35 10.32
C GLY A 48 4.47 -1.01 8.98
N TYR A 49 3.95 -0.49 7.86
CA TYR A 49 4.35 -0.94 6.53
C TYR A 49 5.80 -0.58 6.21
N ASP A 50 6.41 -1.38 5.33
CA ASP A 50 7.69 -1.04 4.70
C ASP A 50 7.59 -1.05 3.17
N LEU A 51 8.34 -0.15 2.54
CA LEU A 51 8.51 -0.09 1.10
C LEU A 51 9.91 -0.60 0.75
N THR A 52 9.98 -1.61 -0.11
CA THR A 52 11.23 -2.14 -0.66
C THR A 52 11.24 -2.03 -2.18
N GLN A 53 12.44 -2.00 -2.78
CA GLN A 53 12.61 -2.02 -4.22
C GLN A 53 13.72 -2.98 -4.63
N GLU A 54 13.52 -3.67 -5.75
CA GLU A 54 14.49 -4.56 -6.37
C GLU A 54 14.21 -4.61 -7.88
N ASP A 55 15.26 -4.59 -8.71
CA ASP A 55 15.16 -4.70 -10.18
C ASP A 55 14.14 -3.74 -10.84
N GLY A 56 14.05 -2.51 -10.34
CA GLY A 56 13.13 -1.49 -10.86
C GLY A 56 11.66 -1.72 -10.51
N ARG A 57 11.36 -2.71 -9.65
CA ARG A 57 10.03 -2.99 -9.08
C ARG A 57 9.98 -2.53 -7.61
N PHE A 58 8.77 -2.48 -7.06
CA PHE A 58 8.59 -2.22 -5.63
C PHE A 58 7.62 -3.20 -4.98
N THR A 59 7.81 -3.39 -3.67
CA THR A 59 6.99 -4.26 -2.84
C THR A 59 6.61 -3.51 -1.57
N VAL A 60 5.35 -3.64 -1.15
CA VAL A 60 4.88 -3.19 0.17
C VAL A 60 4.77 -4.40 1.08
N LYS A 61 5.35 -4.30 2.27
CA LYS A 61 5.37 -5.36 3.29
C LYS A 61 4.64 -4.94 4.55
N ASN A 62 4.03 -5.89 5.25
CA ASN A 62 3.51 -5.67 6.61
C ASN A 62 4.64 -5.66 7.66
N ALA A 63 4.26 -5.41 8.92
CA ALA A 63 5.20 -5.34 10.04
C ALA A 63 5.92 -6.67 10.33
N ASP A 64 5.35 -7.80 9.90
CA ASP A 64 5.92 -9.14 10.02
C ASP A 64 6.84 -9.50 8.83
N GLY A 65 6.93 -8.62 7.82
CA GLY A 65 7.81 -8.75 6.65
C GLY A 65 7.19 -9.51 5.48
N GLU A 66 5.90 -9.83 5.54
CA GLU A 66 5.14 -10.50 4.49
C GLU A 66 4.79 -9.52 3.37
N ASP A 67 4.80 -10.01 2.13
CA ASP A 67 4.47 -9.21 0.95
C ASP A 67 2.96 -8.98 0.85
N LEU A 68 2.56 -7.71 0.90
CA LEU A 68 1.17 -7.31 0.68
C LEU A 68 0.94 -6.97 -0.77
N LEU A 69 1.82 -6.14 -1.35
CA LEU A 69 1.70 -5.67 -2.72
C LEU A 69 3.00 -5.89 -3.46
N GLN A 70 2.93 -6.35 -4.70
CA GLN A 70 4.06 -6.39 -5.63
C GLN A 70 3.69 -5.61 -6.88
N ALA A 71 4.59 -4.73 -7.32
CA ALA A 71 4.29 -3.82 -8.41
C ALA A 71 5.35 -3.80 -9.51
N SER A 72 4.89 -3.60 -10.74
CA SER A 72 5.73 -3.45 -11.92
C SER A 72 5.21 -2.34 -12.84
N TRP A 73 6.12 -1.76 -13.63
CA TRP A 73 5.80 -0.69 -14.57
C TRP A 73 5.29 -1.25 -15.89
N ALA A 74 4.33 -0.55 -16.49
CA ALA A 74 3.77 -0.83 -17.79
C ALA A 74 3.88 0.41 -18.69
N THR A 75 4.03 0.22 -19.99
CA THR A 75 3.75 1.28 -20.96
C THR A 75 2.23 1.48 -21.10
N ALA A 76 1.78 2.57 -21.73
CA ALA A 76 0.36 2.72 -22.04
C ALA A 76 -0.18 1.61 -22.95
N GLU A 77 0.63 1.13 -23.90
CA GLU A 77 0.24 0.01 -24.77
C GLU A 77 0.09 -1.28 -23.96
N ASP A 78 1.03 -1.58 -23.07
CA ASP A 78 0.94 -2.76 -22.20
C ASP A 78 -0.27 -2.66 -21.27
N PHE A 79 -0.52 -1.48 -20.68
CA PHE A 79 -1.68 -1.22 -19.84
C PHE A 79 -2.99 -1.51 -20.59
N ASP A 80 -3.17 -0.94 -21.79
CA ASP A 80 -4.38 -1.15 -22.59
C ASP A 80 -4.57 -2.63 -22.95
N SER A 81 -3.47 -3.32 -23.29
CA SER A 81 -3.47 -4.75 -23.56
C SER A 81 -3.87 -5.57 -22.32
N TYR A 82 -3.35 -5.21 -21.15
CA TYR A 82 -3.68 -5.85 -19.88
C TYR A 82 -5.15 -5.66 -19.52
N VAL A 83 -5.65 -4.42 -19.54
CA VAL A 83 -7.07 -4.11 -19.26
C VAL A 83 -7.99 -4.88 -20.20
N LYS A 84 -7.66 -4.92 -21.50
CA LYS A 84 -8.43 -5.69 -22.48
C LYS A 84 -8.41 -7.19 -22.16
N THR A 85 -7.29 -7.73 -21.73
CA THR A 85 -7.17 -9.15 -21.38
C THR A 85 -8.04 -9.49 -20.19
N VAL A 86 -7.93 -8.72 -19.10
CA VAL A 86 -8.72 -8.88 -17.88
C VAL A 86 -10.22 -8.84 -18.18
N LYS A 87 -10.67 -7.88 -19.01
CA LYS A 87 -12.09 -7.75 -19.40
C LYS A 87 -12.65 -8.94 -20.18
N ASN A 88 -11.81 -9.75 -20.80
CA ASN A 88 -12.22 -10.93 -21.56
C ASN A 88 -11.91 -12.24 -20.83
N ASP A 89 -11.36 -12.18 -19.62
CA ASP A 89 -11.04 -13.35 -18.81
C ASP A 89 -12.25 -13.73 -17.94
N GLN A 90 -12.65 -15.00 -17.98
CA GLN A 90 -13.77 -15.51 -17.20
C GLN A 90 -13.43 -15.73 -15.73
N ASN A 91 -12.13 -15.78 -15.40
CA ASN A 91 -11.65 -15.92 -14.02
C ASN A 91 -11.41 -14.56 -13.34
N ALA A 92 -11.61 -13.46 -14.07
CA ALA A 92 -11.49 -12.11 -13.54
C ALA A 92 -12.86 -11.55 -13.13
N GLU A 93 -12.95 -11.07 -11.89
CA GLU A 93 -14.09 -10.31 -11.38
C GLU A 93 -13.69 -8.83 -11.25
N ILE A 94 -14.22 -7.97 -12.13
CA ILE A 94 -13.95 -6.53 -12.08
C ILE A 94 -14.74 -5.90 -10.94
N ASN A 95 -14.02 -5.40 -9.94
CA ASN A 95 -14.59 -4.75 -8.75
C ASN A 95 -14.80 -3.24 -8.96
N SER A 96 -13.94 -2.58 -9.73
CA SER A 96 -13.99 -1.14 -10.00
C SER A 96 -13.23 -0.80 -11.28
N GLU A 97 -13.74 0.17 -12.03
CA GLU A 97 -13.14 0.63 -13.29
C GLU A 97 -13.40 2.14 -13.47
N GLU A 98 -12.34 2.88 -13.77
CA GLU A 98 -12.31 4.27 -14.21
C GLU A 98 -11.38 4.39 -15.43
N ASP A 99 -11.27 5.58 -16.04
CA ASP A 99 -10.49 5.76 -17.28
C ASP A 99 -8.99 5.41 -17.11
N ASP A 100 -8.43 5.69 -15.93
CA ASP A 100 -7.01 5.49 -15.58
C ASP A 100 -6.80 4.41 -14.51
N TYR A 101 -7.83 3.65 -14.16
CA TYR A 101 -7.80 2.70 -13.06
C TYR A 101 -8.69 1.47 -13.30
N ILE A 102 -8.19 0.29 -12.96
CA ILE A 102 -9.01 -0.91 -12.84
C ILE A 102 -8.57 -1.72 -11.62
N TYR A 103 -9.55 -2.25 -10.89
CA TYR A 103 -9.36 -3.20 -9.79
C TYR A 103 -10.18 -4.45 -10.04
N TRP A 104 -9.54 -5.60 -9.97
CA TRP A 104 -10.19 -6.89 -10.19
C TRP A 104 -9.63 -7.95 -9.25
N ASP A 105 -10.47 -8.94 -8.95
CA ASP A 105 -10.03 -10.16 -8.29
C ASP A 105 -9.83 -11.24 -9.37
N TYR A 106 -8.76 -12.01 -9.28
CA TYR A 106 -8.46 -13.12 -10.17
C TYR A 106 -8.44 -14.42 -9.37
N THR A 107 -9.25 -15.41 -9.76
CA THR A 107 -9.27 -16.71 -9.09
C THR A 107 -8.42 -17.71 -9.87
N GLU A 108 -7.34 -18.19 -9.26
CA GLU A 108 -6.49 -19.24 -9.80
C GLU A 108 -7.20 -20.61 -9.79
N GLU A 109 -6.65 -21.57 -10.54
CA GLU A 109 -7.22 -22.93 -10.64
C GLU A 109 -7.30 -23.66 -9.29
N ASP A 110 -6.40 -23.34 -8.35
CA ASP A 110 -6.39 -23.92 -7.00
C ASP A 110 -7.33 -23.21 -6.01
N GLY A 111 -8.02 -22.16 -6.46
CA GLY A 111 -8.94 -21.35 -5.66
C GLY A 111 -8.28 -20.18 -4.93
N THR A 112 -6.97 -19.98 -5.09
CA THR A 112 -6.30 -18.76 -4.61
C THR A 112 -6.87 -17.54 -5.31
N VAL A 113 -7.12 -16.46 -4.56
CA VAL A 113 -7.63 -15.20 -5.11
C VAL A 113 -6.54 -14.15 -5.03
N GLU A 114 -6.21 -13.54 -6.17
CA GLU A 114 -5.30 -12.40 -6.25
C GLU A 114 -6.09 -11.10 -6.46
N HIS A 115 -5.75 -10.06 -5.68
CA HIS A 115 -6.39 -8.75 -5.71
C HIS A 115 -5.54 -7.76 -6.51
N ASN A 116 -5.86 -7.60 -7.78
CA ASN A 116 -5.02 -6.94 -8.76
C ASN A 116 -5.52 -5.55 -9.15
N ARG A 117 -4.59 -4.60 -9.33
CA ARG A 117 -4.88 -3.23 -9.77
C ARG A 117 -3.98 -2.85 -10.92
N ALA A 118 -4.51 -2.07 -11.86
CA ALA A 118 -3.72 -1.38 -12.86
C ALA A 118 -4.06 0.11 -12.79
N ILE A 119 -3.03 0.96 -12.77
CA ILE A 119 -3.16 2.42 -12.66
C ILE A 119 -2.34 3.10 -13.75
N MET A 120 -2.94 4.01 -14.51
CA MET A 120 -2.24 4.89 -15.44
C MET A 120 -1.80 6.16 -14.70
N VAL A 121 -0.53 6.25 -14.31
CA VAL A 121 0.00 7.39 -13.52
C VAL A 121 0.41 8.58 -14.38
N SER A 122 0.57 8.36 -15.69
CA SER A 122 0.74 9.41 -16.71
C SER A 122 0.16 8.90 -18.03
N GLY A 123 -0.08 9.76 -19.02
CA GLY A 123 -0.60 9.33 -20.33
C GLY A 123 0.27 8.34 -21.13
N LYS A 124 1.41 7.89 -20.60
CA LYS A 124 2.28 6.88 -21.20
C LYS A 124 2.81 5.82 -20.21
N THR A 125 2.57 6.00 -18.91
CA THR A 125 3.16 5.16 -17.84
C THR A 125 2.06 4.57 -16.96
N GLY A 126 1.97 3.24 -16.95
CA GLY A 126 1.11 2.48 -16.06
C GLY A 126 1.88 1.75 -14.96
N ILE A 127 1.14 1.29 -13.96
CA ILE A 127 1.61 0.42 -12.87
C ILE A 127 0.64 -0.75 -12.78
N LEU A 128 1.17 -1.96 -12.73
CA LEU A 128 0.43 -3.18 -12.39
C LEU A 128 0.79 -3.58 -10.96
N ILE A 129 -0.19 -3.81 -10.11
CA ILE A 129 -0.03 -4.17 -8.70
C ILE A 129 -0.82 -5.45 -8.43
N GLY A 130 -0.15 -6.49 -7.96
CA GLY A 130 -0.77 -7.74 -7.50
C GLY A 130 -0.67 -7.91 -5.98
N SER A 131 -1.60 -8.67 -5.42
CA SER A 131 -1.72 -8.92 -3.98
C SER A 131 -2.34 -10.29 -3.71
N LEU A 132 -1.61 -11.14 -3.00
CA LEU A 132 -2.12 -12.39 -2.42
C LEU A 132 -2.54 -12.25 -0.95
N ALA A 133 -2.36 -11.06 -0.36
CA ALA A 133 -2.87 -10.76 0.98
C ALA A 133 -4.40 -10.74 1.00
N ASP A 134 -4.99 -10.78 2.20
CA ASP A 134 -6.43 -10.58 2.36
C ASP A 134 -6.89 -9.26 1.71
N LYS A 135 -8.10 -9.25 1.14
CA LYS A 135 -8.66 -8.11 0.39
C LYS A 135 -8.60 -6.80 1.17
N ASP A 136 -8.92 -6.81 2.46
CA ASP A 136 -8.92 -5.60 3.28
C ASP A 136 -7.48 -5.13 3.56
N GLU A 137 -6.56 -6.06 3.78
CA GLU A 137 -5.15 -5.74 4.05
C GLU A 137 -4.46 -5.19 2.80
N GLY A 138 -4.61 -5.86 1.65
CA GLY A 138 -4.07 -5.39 0.38
C GLY A 138 -4.66 -4.04 -0.03
N THR A 139 -5.96 -3.81 0.23
CA THR A 139 -6.59 -2.51 -0.04
C THR A 139 -6.02 -1.40 0.83
N LYS A 140 -5.87 -1.62 2.14
CA LYS A 140 -5.25 -0.62 3.03
C LYS A 140 -3.81 -0.31 2.65
N ALA A 141 -3.03 -1.33 2.29
CA ALA A 141 -1.66 -1.14 1.81
C ALA A 141 -1.61 -0.31 0.52
N TYR A 142 -2.58 -0.50 -0.38
CA TYR A 142 -2.68 0.29 -1.61
C TYR A 142 -3.08 1.74 -1.32
N GLU A 143 -4.05 1.96 -0.44
CA GLU A 143 -4.50 3.30 -0.03
C GLU A 143 -3.41 4.10 0.68
N ALA A 144 -2.42 3.43 1.28
CA ALA A 144 -1.25 4.06 1.88
C ALA A 144 -0.21 4.53 0.83
N LEU A 145 -0.37 4.19 -0.46
CA LEU A 145 0.52 4.62 -1.54
C LEU A 145 0.09 5.96 -2.14
N THR A 146 1.08 6.73 -2.55
CA THR A 146 0.92 7.91 -3.39
C THR A 146 1.92 7.86 -4.53
N PHE A 147 1.44 8.12 -5.74
CA PHE A 147 2.26 8.18 -6.96
C PHE A 147 2.39 9.63 -7.42
N THR A 148 3.59 10.06 -7.81
CA THR A 148 3.83 11.41 -8.32
C THR A 148 4.82 11.37 -9.48
N VAL A 149 4.37 11.79 -10.66
CA VAL A 149 5.22 11.98 -11.84
C VAL A 149 5.92 13.33 -11.72
N LYS A 150 7.24 13.36 -11.91
CA LYS A 150 8.10 14.55 -11.78
C LYS A 150 8.56 15.09 -13.12
#